data_AF-A0A537JYB3-F1
#
_entry.id   AF-A0A537JYB3-F1
#
_cell.length_a   1.000
_cell.length_b   1.000
_cell.length_c   1.000
_cell.angle_alpha   90.00
_cell.angle_beta   90.00
_cell.angle_gamma   90.00
#
_symmetry.space_group_name_H-M   'P 1'
#
loop_
_entity.id
_entity.type
_entity.pdbx_description
1 polymer ?
#
loop_
_entity_poly.entity_id
_entity_poly.type
_entity_poly.pdbx_seq_one_letter_code
_entity_poly.pdbx_strand_id
1 'polypeptide(L)' 'MRSVIITGANKGIGYDTALAFARAGYKVFATMRNPE' A
#
# COMPACT_ATOMS: atom_id res chain seq x y z
N MET A 1 -16.97 -1.92 1.65
CA MET A 1 -15.62 -1.54 1.18
C MET A 1 -14.65 -1.76 2.34
N ARG A 2 -13.55 -2.51 2.15
CA ARG A 2 -12.54 -2.76 3.19
C ARG A 2 -11.36 -1.81 3.01
N SER A 3 -10.75 -1.39 4.10
CA SER A 3 -9.60 -0.47 4.11
C SER A 3 -8.37 -1.14 4.72
N VAL A 4 -7.18 -0.76 4.24
CA VAL A 4 -5.89 -1.22 4.78
C VAL A 4 -4.89 -0.07 4.80
N ILE A 5 -4.04 -0.02 5.82
CA ILE A 5 -2.88 0.88 5.89
C ILE A 5 -1.60 0.06 5.76
N ILE A 6 -0.68 0.52 4.93
CA ILE A 6 0.60 -0.13 4.66
C ILE A 6 1.70 0.91 4.87
N THR A 7 2.55 0.67 5.85
CA THR A 7 3.71 1.52 6.16
C THR A 7 4.95 0.98 5.43
N GLY A 8 5.86 1.86 5.02
CA GLY A 8 7.04 1.46 4.25
C GLY A 8 6.72 1.04 2.81
N ALA A 9 5.73 1.68 2.19
CA ALA A 9 5.21 1.30 0.88
C ALA A 9 6.00 1.86 -0.33
N ASN A 10 7.20 2.43 -0.12
CA ASN A 10 7.95 3.07 -1.20
C ASN A 10 8.68 2.09 -2.14
N LYS A 11 8.96 0.85 -1.71
CA LYS A 11 9.60 -0.19 -2.54
C LYS A 11 9.45 -1.58 -1.94
N GLY A 12 9.84 -2.60 -2.71
CA GLY A 12 9.88 -3.99 -2.28
C GLY A 12 8.53 -4.49 -1.79
N ILE A 13 8.55 -5.30 -0.72
CA ILE A 13 7.34 -5.99 -0.23
C ILE A 13 6.22 -5.00 0.13
N GLY A 14 6.53 -3.84 0.73
CA GLY A 14 5.52 -2.84 1.07
C GLY A 14 4.77 -2.30 -0.16
N TYR A 15 5.51 -2.04 -1.24
CA TYR A 15 4.94 -1.59 -2.52
C TYR A 15 4.08 -2.67 -3.17
N ASP A 16 4.61 -3.89 -3.29
CA ASP A 16 3.88 -5.01 -3.90
C ASP A 16 2.62 -5.37 -3.10
N THR A 17 2.68 -5.27 -1.77
CA THR A 17 1.54 -5.47 -0.88
C THR A 17 0.46 -4.41 -1.12
N ALA A 18 0.83 -3.14 -1.27
CA ALA A 18 -0.11 -2.07 -1.58
C ALA A 18 -0.81 -2.28 -2.91
N LEU A 19 -0.07 -2.69 -3.94
CA LEU A 19 -0.65 -3.05 -5.24
C LEU A 19 -1.57 -4.27 -5.15
N ALA A 20 -1.19 -5.32 -4.41
CA ALA A 20 -2.01 -6.51 -4.26
C ALA A 20 -3.37 -6.18 -3.62
N PHE A 21 -3.39 -5.41 -2.54
CA PHE A 21 -4.64 -4.99 -1.90
C PHE A 21 -5.47 -4.04 -2.77
N ALA A 22 -4.83 -3.10 -3.47
CA ALA A 22 -5.53 -2.21 -4.39
C ALA A 22 -6.22 -2.99 -5.51
N ARG A 23 -5.52 -3.97 -6.12
CA ARG A 23 -6.06 -4.88 -7.15
C ARG A 23 -7.20 -5.76 -6.63
N ALA A 24 -7.16 -6.12 -5.35
CA ALA A 24 -8.24 -6.86 -4.69
C ALA A 24 -9.46 -5.98 -4.30
N GLY A 25 -9.45 -4.68 -4.65
CA GLY A 25 -10.58 -3.76 -4.43
C GLY A 25 -10.63 -3.11 -3.04
N TYR A 26 -9.51 -3.09 -2.32
CA TYR A 26 -9.42 -2.42 -1.02
C TYR A 26 -9.15 -0.92 -1.20
N LYS A 27 -9.65 -0.11 -0.25
CA LYS A 27 -9.18 1.28 -0.09
C LYS A 27 -7.83 1.25 0.63
N VAL A 28 -6.75 1.54 -0.10
CA VAL A 28 -5.38 1.45 0.42
C VAL A 28 -4.88 2.82 0.86
N PHE A 29 -4.34 2.90 2.08
CA PHE A 29 -3.55 4.03 2.58
C PHE A 29 -2.08 3.58 2.63
N ALA A 30 -1.28 4.04 1.66
CA ALA A 30 0.15 3.74 1.61
C ALA A 30 0.93 4.90 2.25
N THR A 31 1.86 4.60 3.17
CA THR A 31 2.73 5.59 3.79
C THR A 31 4.20 5.18 3.68
N MET A 32 5.06 6.19 3.58
CA MET A 32 6.51 6.03 3.49
C MET A 32 7.19 7.31 3.98
N ARG A 33 8.49 7.21 4.32
CA ARG A 33 9.29 8.38 4.70
C ARG A 33 9.50 9.33 3.52
N ASN A 34 9.78 8.77 2.34
CA ASN A 34 10.03 9.51 1.11
C ASN A 34 9.02 8.99 0.06
N PRO A 35 8.02 9.80 -0.33
CA PRO A 35 6.94 9.40 -1.24
C PRO A 35 7.28 9.55 -2.73
N GLU A 36 8.42 10.18 -3.01
CA GLU A 36 9.01 10.31 -4.34
C GLU A 36 9.75 9.04 -4.82
#